data_AF-A0A3C0HZC8-F1
#
_entry.id   AF-A0A3C0HZC8-F1
#
_cell.length_a   1.000
_cell.length_b   1.000
_cell.length_c   1.000
_cell.angle_alpha   90.00
_cell.angle_beta   90.00
_cell.angle_gamma   90.00
#
_symmetry.space_group_name_H-M   'P 1'
#
loop_
_entity.id
_entity.type
_entity.pdbx_description
1 polymer ?
#
loop_
_entity_poly.entity_id
_entity_poly.type
_entity_poly.pdbx_seq_one_letter_code
_entity_poly.pdbx_strand_id
1 'polypeptide(L)'
;NALETERFHVVFRQHTMKKYIAFQAGRYQKCYATPFFWGYVMASGEVYGCSAYLSDERFNYGNLNTDSFQAIWEGEKRKSNFYYIQNELDISECRVNCRMDEINHYLYQIKDNPVPHVNFI
;
A
#
# COMPACT_ATOMS: atom_id res chain seq x y z
N ASN A 1 29.14 -1.57 15.39
CA ASN A 1 28.73 -2.18 14.12
C ASN A 1 29.82 -3.12 13.60
N ALA A 2 29.83 -4.38 14.03
CA ALA A 2 30.89 -5.35 13.66
C ALA A 2 30.65 -6.09 12.32
N LEU A 3 29.61 -5.71 11.58
CA LEU A 3 29.16 -6.39 10.35
C LEU A 3 29.27 -5.51 9.09
N GLU A 4 29.75 -4.28 9.22
CA GLU A 4 29.88 -3.33 8.09
C GLU A 4 31.33 -3.21 7.63
N THR A 5 31.53 -2.97 6.35
CA THR A 5 32.83 -2.60 5.76
C THR A 5 32.65 -1.34 4.89
N GLU A 6 33.73 -0.75 4.41
CA GLU A 6 33.66 0.42 3.50
C GLU A 6 32.85 0.15 2.22
N ARG A 7 32.79 -1.12 1.77
CA ARG A 7 32.06 -1.53 0.56
C ARG A 7 30.78 -2.31 0.85
N PHE A 8 30.39 -2.42 2.12
CA PHE A 8 29.23 -3.20 2.53
C PHE A 8 28.52 -2.54 3.71
N HIS A 9 27.32 -2.01 3.43
CA HIS A 9 26.47 -1.36 4.40
C HIS A 9 25.31 -2.27 4.77
N VAL A 10 24.99 -2.35 6.07
CA VAL A 10 23.90 -3.17 6.59
C VAL A 10 22.76 -2.25 7.03
N VAL A 11 21.66 -2.26 6.28
CA VAL A 11 20.45 -1.53 6.66
C VAL A 11 19.47 -2.49 7.32
N PHE A 12 19.33 -2.38 8.64
CA PHE A 12 18.34 -3.14 9.40
C PHE A 12 17.12 -2.29 9.76
N ARG A 13 15.95 -2.70 9.28
CA ARG A 13 14.66 -2.04 9.58
C ARG A 13 14.12 -2.50 10.94
N GLN A 14 14.83 -2.14 12.02
CA GLN A 14 14.51 -2.57 13.38
C GLN A 14 13.05 -2.26 13.77
N HIS A 15 12.54 -1.09 13.40
CA HIS A 15 11.16 -0.68 13.68
C HIS A 15 10.13 -1.61 13.05
N THR A 16 10.33 -1.96 11.77
CA THR A 16 9.49 -2.93 11.06
C THR A 16 9.48 -4.29 11.75
N MET A 17 10.62 -4.74 12.27
CA MET A 17 10.73 -6.02 12.97
C MET A 17 10.08 -5.99 14.36
N LYS A 18 10.17 -4.87 15.08
CA LYS A 18 9.42 -4.68 16.33
C LYS A 18 7.91 -4.74 16.10
N LYS A 19 7.40 -4.07 15.05
CA LYS A 19 5.98 -4.12 14.66
C LYS A 19 5.52 -5.53 14.27
N TYR A 20 6.37 -6.29 13.58
CA TYR A 20 6.08 -7.67 13.21
C TYR A 20 5.92 -8.59 14.43
N ILE A 21 6.75 -8.38 15.46
CA ILE A 21 6.74 -9.19 16.70
C ILE A 21 5.63 -8.72 17.65
N ALA A 22 5.31 -7.42 17.66
CA ALA A 22 4.22 -6.88 18.45
C ALA A 22 2.88 -7.42 17.96
N PHE A 23 2.01 -7.79 18.91
CA PHE A 23 0.65 -8.21 18.60
C PHE A 23 -0.07 -7.08 17.83
N GLN A 24 -0.80 -7.39 16.76
CA GLN A 24 -1.40 -6.39 15.84
C GLN A 24 -2.54 -5.55 16.46
N ALA A 25 -2.64 -5.50 17.78
CA ALA A 25 -3.53 -4.59 18.49
C ALA A 25 -3.19 -3.15 18.10
N GLY A 26 -4.04 -2.54 17.28
CA GLY A 26 -3.87 -1.18 16.77
C GLY A 26 -3.51 -1.05 15.29
N ARG A 27 -3.48 -2.16 14.52
CA ARG A 27 -3.38 -2.07 13.05
C ARG A 27 -4.57 -1.31 12.48
N TYR A 28 -4.32 -0.49 11.46
CA TYR A 28 -5.38 0.17 10.68
C TYR A 28 -6.35 -0.88 10.12
N GLN A 29 -7.62 -0.52 9.94
CA GLN A 29 -8.66 -1.46 9.48
C GLN A 29 -8.99 -1.33 7.98
N LYS A 30 -8.49 -0.28 7.32
CA LYS A 30 -8.71 -0.05 5.89
C LYS A 30 -7.43 0.39 5.19
N CYS A 31 -7.19 -0.14 3.99
CA CYS A 31 -6.06 0.30 3.18
C CYS A 31 -6.43 1.58 2.41
N TYR A 32 -5.96 2.73 2.87
CA TYR A 32 -6.10 4.00 2.16
C TYR A 32 -4.94 4.29 1.22
N ALA A 33 -3.85 3.51 1.29
CA ALA A 33 -2.74 3.64 0.37
C ALA A 33 -3.09 3.23 -1.06
N THR A 34 -3.76 2.10 -1.25
CA THR A 34 -4.04 1.56 -2.60
C THR A 34 -4.89 2.52 -3.45
N PRO A 35 -5.95 3.15 -2.94
CA PRO A 35 -6.75 4.06 -3.76
C PRO A 35 -6.04 5.38 -4.12
N PHE A 36 -5.13 5.87 -3.25
CA PHE A 36 -4.68 7.27 -3.27
C PHE A 36 -3.18 7.48 -3.43
N PHE A 37 -2.33 6.53 -3.03
CA PHE A 37 -0.89 6.78 -2.89
C PHE A 37 -0.04 6.17 -4.00
N TRP A 38 -0.41 4.99 -4.53
CA TRP A 38 0.46 4.28 -5.47
C TRP A 38 -0.29 3.55 -6.59
N GLY A 39 0.46 3.21 -7.63
CA GLY A 39 0.11 2.30 -8.71
C GLY A 39 1.37 1.61 -9.22
N TYR A 40 1.19 0.44 -9.83
CA TYR A 40 2.26 -0.40 -10.35
C TYR A 40 2.08 -0.62 -11.84
N VAL A 41 3.17 -0.64 -12.58
CA VAL A 41 3.18 -1.05 -13.99
C VAL A 41 4.04 -2.31 -14.08
N MET A 42 3.44 -3.41 -14.53
CA MET A 42 4.17 -4.65 -14.79
C MET A 42 4.97 -4.54 -16.08
N ALA A 43 5.97 -5.41 -16.26
CA ALA A 43 6.73 -5.48 -17.51
C ALA A 43 5.85 -5.79 -18.75
N SER A 44 4.70 -6.42 -18.54
CA SER A 44 3.65 -6.66 -19.54
C SER A 44 2.84 -5.41 -19.93
N GLY A 45 3.09 -4.26 -19.29
CA GLY A 45 2.34 -3.01 -19.46
C GLY A 45 1.07 -2.92 -18.60
N GLU A 46 0.71 -3.97 -17.86
CA GLU A 46 -0.49 -3.98 -17.01
C GLU A 46 -0.33 -3.05 -15.80
N VAL A 47 -1.38 -2.29 -15.51
CA VAL A 47 -1.43 -1.33 -14.41
C VAL A 47 -2.18 -1.93 -13.23
N TYR A 48 -1.55 -1.98 -12.05
CA TYR A 48 -2.12 -2.55 -10.84
C TYR A 48 -2.19 -1.54 -9.68
N GLY A 49 -3.19 -1.71 -8.82
CA GLY A 49 -3.32 -0.92 -7.59
C GLY A 49 -2.33 -1.31 -6.48
N CYS A 50 -1.97 -2.59 -6.38
CA CYS A 50 -1.21 -3.09 -5.22
C CYS A 50 -0.22 -4.19 -5.61
N SER A 51 1.04 -4.04 -5.19
CA SER A 51 2.08 -5.06 -5.42
C SER A 51 1.85 -6.37 -4.69
N ALA A 52 1.03 -6.39 -3.64
CA ALA A 52 0.69 -7.63 -2.95
C ALA A 52 -0.34 -8.47 -3.73
N TYR A 53 -1.03 -7.86 -4.69
CA TYR A 53 -2.12 -8.46 -5.47
C TYR A 53 -1.82 -8.42 -6.98
N LEU A 54 -0.54 -8.54 -7.36
CA LEU A 54 -0.19 -8.73 -8.77
C LEU A 54 -0.80 -10.05 -9.26
N SER A 55 -1.32 -10.06 -10.49
CA SER A 55 -2.10 -11.16 -11.08
C SER A 55 -3.52 -11.36 -10.50
N ASP A 56 -3.95 -10.57 -9.52
CA ASP A 56 -5.35 -10.53 -9.11
C ASP A 56 -6.11 -9.55 -10.02
N GLU A 57 -7.04 -10.06 -10.82
CA GLU A 57 -7.80 -9.26 -11.77
C GLU A 57 -8.61 -8.13 -11.11
N ARG A 58 -8.98 -8.26 -9.82
CA ARG A 58 -9.65 -7.18 -9.10
C ARG A 58 -8.76 -5.95 -8.94
N PHE A 59 -7.44 -6.13 -8.98
CA PHE A 59 -6.45 -5.06 -8.85
C PHE A 59 -5.83 -4.65 -10.20
N ASN A 60 -6.16 -5.33 -11.31
CA ASN A 60 -5.72 -5.01 -12.66
C ASN A 60 -6.63 -3.93 -13.28
N TYR A 61 -6.08 -2.77 -13.61
CA TYR A 61 -6.83 -1.63 -14.11
C TYR A 61 -6.88 -1.56 -15.64
N GLY A 62 -5.92 -2.18 -16.34
CA GLY A 62 -5.77 -2.08 -17.79
C GLY A 62 -4.32 -2.24 -18.24
N ASN A 63 -4.04 -2.05 -19.53
CA ASN A 63 -2.69 -2.24 -20.09
C ASN A 63 -2.25 -1.03 -20.91
N LEU A 64 -1.05 -0.51 -20.63
CA LEU A 64 -0.47 0.66 -21.31
C LEU A 64 -0.12 0.41 -22.78
N ASN A 65 -0.07 -0.85 -23.21
CA ASN A 65 0.11 -1.20 -24.61
C ASN A 65 -1.18 -1.00 -25.44
N THR A 66 -2.34 -0.90 -24.79
CA THR A 66 -3.65 -0.75 -25.45
C THR A 66 -4.29 0.61 -25.19
N ASP A 67 -4.13 1.14 -23.98
CA ASP A 67 -4.84 2.35 -23.53
C ASP A 67 -3.87 3.38 -22.93
N SER A 68 -4.27 4.65 -22.95
CA SER A 68 -3.51 5.69 -22.24
C SER A 68 -3.62 5.49 -20.73
N PHE A 69 -2.60 5.92 -19.99
CA PHE A 69 -2.65 5.85 -18.52
C PHE A 69 -3.87 6.59 -17.95
N GLN A 70 -4.25 7.75 -18.52
CA GLN A 70 -5.43 8.48 -18.09
C GLN A 70 -6.71 7.64 -18.27
N ALA A 71 -6.89 7.00 -19.42
CA ALA A 71 -8.06 6.17 -19.68
C ALA A 71 -8.15 4.98 -18.70
N ILE A 72 -7.00 4.36 -18.38
CA ILE A 72 -6.92 3.29 -17.39
C ILE A 72 -7.24 3.81 -15.98
N TRP A 73 -6.65 4.94 -15.60
CA TRP A 73 -6.70 5.48 -14.25
C TRP A 73 -8.04 6.12 -13.91
N GLU A 74 -8.71 6.71 -14.89
CA GLU A 74 -10.06 7.28 -14.77
C GLU A 74 -11.15 6.26 -15.16
N GLY A 75 -10.76 5.06 -15.58
CA GLY A 75 -11.63 4.00 -16.06
C GLY A 75 -12.40 3.24 -14.96
N GLU A 76 -13.43 2.52 -15.39
CA GLU A 76 -14.35 1.82 -14.49
C GLU A 76 -13.66 0.70 -13.70
N LYS A 77 -12.65 0.01 -14.24
CA LYS A 77 -11.92 -1.04 -13.49
C LYS A 77 -11.28 -0.49 -12.22
N ARG A 78 -10.59 0.65 -12.29
CA ARG A 78 -9.98 1.29 -11.11
C ARG A 78 -11.04 1.80 -10.15
N LYS A 79 -12.15 2.35 -10.66
CA LYS A 79 -13.28 2.82 -9.84
C LYS A 79 -13.97 1.66 -9.11
N SER A 80 -14.19 0.51 -9.74
CA SER A 80 -14.70 -0.70 -9.06
C SER A 80 -13.74 -1.16 -7.96
N ASN A 81 -12.44 -1.21 -8.26
CA ASN A 81 -11.43 -1.57 -7.25
C ASN A 81 -11.38 -0.57 -6.08
N PHE A 82 -11.57 0.73 -6.34
CA PHE A 82 -11.67 1.75 -5.30
C PHE A 82 -12.77 1.43 -4.29
N TYR A 83 -13.97 1.09 -4.77
CA TYR A 83 -15.08 0.71 -3.89
C TYR A 83 -14.83 -0.62 -3.19
N TYR A 84 -14.28 -1.60 -3.90
CA TYR A 84 -13.89 -2.89 -3.32
C TYR A 84 -12.93 -2.70 -2.14
N ILE A 85 -11.87 -1.90 -2.28
CA ILE A 85 -10.90 -1.66 -1.21
C ILE A 85 -11.53 -0.96 -0.01
N GLN A 86 -12.42 0.01 -0.24
CA GLN A 86 -13.00 0.81 0.84
C GLN A 86 -14.04 0.06 1.67
N ASN A 87 -14.70 -0.93 1.08
CA ASN A 87 -15.91 -1.53 1.63
C ASN A 87 -15.82 -3.06 1.85
N GLU A 88 -14.99 -3.76 1.08
CA GLU A 88 -15.03 -5.23 1.00
C GLU A 88 -13.68 -5.90 1.28
N LEU A 89 -12.55 -5.24 0.99
CA LEU A 89 -11.24 -5.85 1.18
C LEU A 89 -10.95 -6.07 2.68
N ASP A 90 -10.83 -7.34 3.07
CA ASP A 90 -10.29 -7.72 4.38
C ASP A 90 -8.76 -7.63 4.37
N ILE A 91 -8.23 -6.68 5.14
CA ILE A 91 -6.79 -6.45 5.25
C ILE A 91 -6.15 -7.19 6.42
N SER A 92 -6.90 -7.95 7.22
CA SER A 92 -6.33 -8.84 8.24
C SER A 92 -5.45 -9.92 7.60
N GLU A 93 -5.83 -10.36 6.40
CA GLU A 93 -5.10 -11.29 5.53
C GLU A 93 -3.91 -10.65 4.79
N CYS A 94 -3.76 -9.32 4.85
CA CYS A 94 -2.63 -8.64 4.20
C CYS A 94 -1.34 -8.81 5.02
N ARG A 95 -0.20 -8.96 4.32
CA ARG A 95 1.15 -9.00 4.89
C ARG A 95 1.38 -7.90 5.95
N VAL A 96 1.92 -8.29 7.10
CA VAL A 96 2.16 -7.41 8.26
C VAL A 96 3.19 -6.32 7.93
N ASN A 97 4.25 -6.67 7.22
CA ASN A 97 5.30 -5.72 6.81
C ASN A 97 5.01 -5.11 5.43
N CYS A 98 3.78 -4.63 5.24
CA CYS A 98 3.43 -3.96 3.99
C CYS A 98 4.30 -2.71 3.78
N ARG A 99 4.73 -2.45 2.55
CA ARG A 99 5.47 -1.23 2.19
C ARG A 99 4.70 0.05 2.55
N MET A 100 3.37 -0.06 2.61
CA MET A 100 2.42 1.01 2.91
C MET A 100 1.94 1.03 4.36
N ASP A 101 2.53 0.25 5.26
CA ASP A 101 2.08 0.16 6.64
C ASP A 101 2.02 1.53 7.33
N GLU A 102 3.13 2.29 7.34
CA GLU A 102 3.19 3.62 7.97
C GLU A 102 2.25 4.63 7.31
N ILE A 103 2.14 4.57 5.98
CA ILE A 103 1.27 5.48 5.22
C ILE A 103 -0.19 5.19 5.53
N ASN A 104 -0.57 3.92 5.62
CA ASN A 104 -1.93 3.54 6.02
C ASN A 104 -2.23 3.92 7.46
N HIS A 105 -1.29 3.75 8.39
CA HIS A 105 -1.46 4.24 9.76
C HIS A 105 -1.73 5.74 9.80
N TYR A 106 -0.95 6.52 9.06
CA TYR A 106 -1.11 7.97 8.97
C TYR A 106 -2.46 8.36 8.33
N LEU A 107 -2.80 7.79 7.18
CA LEU A 107 -4.07 8.07 6.49
C LEU A 107 -5.29 7.64 7.33
N TYR A 108 -5.19 6.53 8.07
CA TYR A 108 -6.23 6.06 8.97
C TYR A 108 -6.41 6.99 10.17
N GLN A 109 -5.32 7.51 10.73
CA GLN A 109 -5.40 8.55 11.78
C GLN A 109 -6.06 9.83 11.26
N ILE A 110 -5.80 10.25 10.02
CA ILE A 110 -6.47 11.44 9.47
C ILE A 110 -7.97 11.20 9.28
N LYS A 111 -8.34 10.01 8.76
CA LYS A 111 -9.69 9.76 8.27
C LYS A 111 -10.64 9.20 9.33
N ASP A 112 -10.21 8.22 10.11
CA ASP A 112 -11.08 7.43 11.00
C ASP A 112 -10.73 7.59 12.48
N ASN A 113 -9.53 8.07 12.80
CA ASN A 113 -9.15 8.38 14.18
C ASN A 113 -8.50 9.77 14.28
N PRO A 114 -9.24 10.84 13.92
CA PRO A 114 -8.69 12.19 13.82
C PRO A 114 -8.17 12.63 15.18
N VAL A 115 -6.84 12.67 15.30
CA VAL A 115 -6.18 13.28 16.45
C VAL A 115 -6.41 14.79 16.35
N PRO A 116 -6.83 15.49 17.43
CA PRO A 116 -7.23 16.90 17.38
C PRO A 116 -6.20 17.85 16.75
N HIS A 117 -4.91 17.49 16.82
CA HIS A 117 -3.82 18.21 16.14
C HIS A 117 -2.77 17.23 15.62
N VAL A 118 -2.83 16.91 14.33
CA VAL A 118 -1.67 16.35 13.62
C VAL A 118 -0.78 17.54 13.30
N ASN A 119 0.15 17.87 14.21
CA ASN A 119 1.10 18.95 13.97
C ASN A 119 1.91 18.61 12.71
N PHE A 120 1.58 19.29 11.61
CA PHE A 120 2.42 19.33 10.42
C PHE A 120 3.65 20.20 10.78
N ILE A 121 4.72 19.56 11.26
CA ILE A 121 6.04 20.17 11.43
C ILE A 121 6.94 19.65 10.32
#